data_AF-A0A1Y2RDE9-F1
#
_entry.id   AF-A0A1Y2RDE9-F1
#
_cell.length_a   1.000
_cell.length_b   1.000
_cell.length_c   1.000
_cell.angle_alpha   90.00
_cell.angle_beta   90.00
_cell.angle_gamma   90.00
#
_symmetry.space_group_name_H-M   'P 1'
#
loop_
_entity.id
_entity.type
_entity.pdbx_description
1 polymer ?
#
loop_
_entity_poly.entity_id
_entity_poly.type
_entity_poly.pdbx_seq_one_letter_code
_entity_poly.pdbx_strand_id
1 'polypeptide(L)'
;MTKKEFYKLWSLNYPEAVPISHLLKYDYPDRWFRIHSLPESKRYAEVEAEWKILLSRQNEIITDLFGFDTPILLVKGEYNLGSNEEALWLWEREDGL
;
A
#
# COMPACT_ATOMS: atom_id res chain seq x y z
N MET A 1 -12.19 -12.46 -10.01
CA MET A 1 -12.94 -11.19 -9.91
C MET A 1 -12.65 -10.36 -11.14
N THR A 2 -13.68 -9.90 -11.84
CA THR A 2 -13.57 -8.98 -12.98
C THR A 2 -13.42 -7.54 -12.50
N LYS A 3 -12.96 -6.65 -13.37
CA LYS A 3 -12.90 -5.20 -13.09
C LYS A 3 -14.24 -4.65 -12.59
N LYS A 4 -15.35 -5.02 -13.23
CA LYS A 4 -16.69 -4.55 -12.86
C LYS A 4 -17.12 -5.04 -11.48
N GLU A 5 -16.85 -6.29 -11.15
CA GLU A 5 -17.13 -6.86 -9.82
C GLU A 5 -16.31 -6.17 -8.74
N PHE A 6 -15.03 -5.88 -9.01
CA PHE A 6 -14.18 -5.14 -8.09
C PHE A 6 -14.71 -3.74 -7.80
N TYR A 7 -15.05 -2.96 -8.84
CA TYR A 7 -15.60 -1.61 -8.63
C TYR A 7 -16.93 -1.63 -7.88
N LYS A 8 -17.80 -2.62 -8.15
CA LYS A 8 -19.03 -2.78 -7.39
C LYS A 8 -18.75 -3.05 -5.91
N LEU A 9 -17.83 -3.97 -5.60
CA LEU A 9 -17.41 -4.26 -4.24
C LEU A 9 -16.81 -3.01 -3.56
N TRP A 10 -15.94 -2.30 -4.28
CA TRP A 10 -15.26 -1.11 -3.76
C TRP A 10 -16.25 0.00 -3.42
N SER A 11 -17.12 0.40 -4.36
CA SER A 11 -18.10 1.45 -4.15
C SER A 11 -19.11 1.14 -3.03
N LEU A 12 -19.38 -0.15 -2.75
CA LEU A 12 -20.23 -0.54 -1.62
C LEU A 12 -19.56 -0.34 -0.26
N ASN A 13 -18.24 -0.50 -0.16
CA ASN A 13 -17.51 -0.47 1.12
C ASN A 13 -16.74 0.85 1.35
N TYR A 14 -16.35 1.52 0.28
CA TYR A 14 -15.55 2.75 0.26
C TYR A 14 -16.14 3.76 -0.75
N PRO A 15 -17.38 4.24 -0.56
CA PRO A 15 -18.08 5.08 -1.54
C PRO A 15 -17.40 6.42 -1.84
N GLU A 16 -16.62 6.95 -0.87
CA GLU A 16 -15.99 8.27 -0.97
C GLU A 16 -14.54 8.20 -1.46
N ALA A 17 -13.97 7.01 -1.63
CA ALA A 17 -12.56 6.83 -1.96
C ALA A 17 -12.36 6.15 -3.31
N VAL A 18 -11.35 6.61 -4.04
CA VAL A 18 -10.79 5.87 -5.18
C VAL A 18 -9.88 4.74 -4.68
N PRO A 19 -9.70 3.63 -5.43
CA PRO A 19 -8.85 2.50 -5.05
C PRO A 19 -7.34 2.81 -5.18
N ILE A 20 -6.91 3.92 -4.59
CA ILE A 20 -5.51 4.33 -4.46
C ILE A 20 -5.17 4.31 -2.97
N SER A 21 -4.39 3.31 -2.54
CA SER A 21 -4.14 3.03 -1.13
C SER A 21 -3.58 4.23 -0.34
N HIS A 22 -2.79 5.10 -1.00
CA HIS A 22 -2.25 6.31 -0.35
C HIS A 22 -3.32 7.33 0.06
N LEU A 23 -4.46 7.36 -0.63
CA LEU A 23 -5.52 8.34 -0.38
C LEU A 23 -6.45 7.93 0.77
N LEU A 24 -6.56 6.62 1.06
CA LEU A 24 -7.45 6.09 2.10
C LEU A 24 -7.26 6.72 3.48
N LYS A 25 -6.02 7.09 3.85
CA LYS A 25 -5.73 7.75 5.13
C LYS A 25 -6.27 9.18 5.23
N TYR A 26 -6.57 9.81 4.09
CA TYR A 26 -7.18 11.14 4.03
C TYR A 26 -8.71 11.03 3.90
N ASP A 27 -9.19 10.05 3.13
CA ASP A 27 -10.64 9.83 2.92
C ASP A 27 -11.32 9.22 4.16
N TYR A 28 -10.59 8.41 4.93
CA TYR A 28 -11.08 7.74 6.15
C TYR A 28 -10.07 7.85 7.32
N PRO A 29 -9.80 9.07 7.82
CA PRO A 29 -8.77 9.31 8.84
C PRO A 29 -9.10 8.64 10.18
N ASP A 30 -10.38 8.47 10.49
CA ASP A 30 -10.91 7.78 11.67
C ASP A 30 -10.65 6.27 11.69
N ARG A 31 -10.39 5.68 10.51
CA ARG A 31 -10.09 4.25 10.35
C ARG A 31 -8.59 3.96 10.36
N TRP A 32 -7.75 4.99 10.39
CA TRP A 32 -6.31 4.85 10.23
C TRP A 32 -5.61 4.74 11.58
N PHE A 33 -4.83 3.68 11.76
CA PHE A 33 -3.93 3.54 12.90
C PHE A 33 -2.57 2.99 12.44
N ARG A 34 -1.51 3.36 13.17
CA ARG A 34 -0.13 2.94 12.87
C ARG A 34 0.28 1.85 13.84
N ILE A 35 0.71 0.71 13.30
CA ILE A 35 1.27 -0.39 14.08
C ILE A 35 2.80 -0.36 13.98
N HIS A 36 3.47 -0.38 15.13
CA HIS A 36 4.92 -0.55 15.20
C HIS A 36 5.26 -2.04 15.29
N SER A 37 5.74 -2.60 14.18
CA SER A 37 6.01 -4.04 14.09
C SER A 37 7.35 -4.44 14.69
N LEU A 38 8.31 -3.54 14.85
CA LEU A 38 9.60 -3.84 15.50
C LEU A 38 9.62 -3.31 16.94
N PRO A 39 10.42 -3.94 17.83
CA PRO A 39 10.66 -3.42 19.17
C PRO A 39 11.16 -1.97 19.16
N GLU A 40 10.95 -1.27 20.27
CA GLU A 40 11.46 0.10 20.48
C GLU A 40 11.01 1.11 19.42
N SER A 41 9.92 0.83 18.72
CA SER A 41 9.43 1.65 17.60
C SER A 41 10.40 1.78 16.43
N LYS A 42 11.35 0.83 16.26
CA LYS A 42 12.22 0.78 15.09
C LYS A 42 11.39 0.71 13.80
N ARG A 43 11.83 1.44 12.77
CA ARG A 43 11.06 1.61 11.52
C ARG A 43 11.34 0.55 10.46
N TYR A 44 12.59 0.16 10.31
CA TYR A 44 13.04 -0.69 9.22
C TYR A 44 13.87 -1.86 9.77
N ALA A 45 13.68 -3.02 9.16
CA ALA A 45 14.50 -4.19 9.45
C ALA A 45 15.85 -4.05 8.73
N GLU A 46 16.92 -4.38 9.44
CA GLU A 46 18.31 -4.34 8.95
C GLU A 46 18.92 -5.75 8.94
N VAL A 47 18.33 -6.68 9.69
CA VAL A 47 18.78 -8.07 9.79
C VAL A 47 17.62 -9.04 9.58
N GLU A 48 17.96 -10.26 9.14
CA GLU A 48 17.00 -11.33 8.86
C GLU A 48 16.07 -11.64 10.04
N ALA A 49 16.58 -11.57 11.27
CA ALA A 49 15.75 -11.77 12.47
C ALA A 49 14.63 -10.74 12.59
N GLU A 50 14.88 -9.48 12.22
CA GLU A 50 13.88 -8.42 12.25
C GLU A 50 12.84 -8.59 11.14
N TRP A 51 13.26 -9.05 9.96
CA TRP A 51 12.34 -9.42 8.87
C TRP A 51 11.37 -10.53 9.29
N LYS A 52 11.85 -11.54 10.01
CA LYS A 52 11.00 -12.60 10.57
C LYS A 52 9.98 -12.06 11.57
N ILE A 53 10.37 -11.12 12.42
CA ILE A 53 9.43 -10.44 13.35
C ILE A 53 8.36 -9.69 12.57
N LEU A 54 8.74 -8.93 11.54
CA LEU A 54 7.79 -8.21 10.68
C LEU A 54 6.78 -9.18 10.06
N LEU A 55 7.26 -10.23 9.39
CA LEU A 55 6.39 -11.18 8.70
C LEU A 55 5.45 -11.91 9.67
N SER A 56 5.98 -12.38 10.80
CA SER A 56 5.17 -13.08 11.82
C SER A 56 4.05 -12.19 12.34
N ARG A 57 4.35 -10.94 12.71
CA ARG A 57 3.35 -10.01 13.27
C ARG A 57 2.31 -9.58 12.23
N GLN A 58 2.71 -9.37 10.98
CA GLN A 58 1.75 -9.05 9.91
C GLN A 58 0.81 -10.23 9.62
N ASN A 59 1.33 -11.46 9.61
CA ASN A 59 0.49 -12.66 9.45
C ASN A 59 -0.48 -12.84 10.62
N GLU A 60 -0.04 -12.55 11.85
CA GLU A 60 -0.90 -12.57 13.04
C GLU A 60 -2.04 -11.55 12.92
N ILE A 61 -1.74 -10.29 12.56
CA ILE A 61 -2.76 -9.25 12.33
C ILE A 61 -3.77 -9.67 11.25
N ILE A 62 -3.29 -10.21 10.12
CA ILE A 62 -4.16 -10.69 9.04
C ILE A 62 -5.06 -11.82 9.55
N THR A 63 -4.49 -12.78 10.29
CA THR A 63 -5.24 -13.92 10.84
C THR A 63 -6.28 -13.48 11.87
N ASP A 64 -5.94 -12.54 12.75
CA ASP A 64 -6.85 -12.03 13.78
C ASP A 64 -8.03 -11.25 13.17
N LEU A 65 -7.79 -10.52 12.07
CA LEU A 65 -8.83 -9.71 11.42
C LEU A 65 -9.74 -10.52 10.50
N PHE A 66 -9.18 -11.49 9.76
CA PHE A 66 -9.91 -12.19 8.70
C PHE A 66 -10.21 -13.66 9.03
N GLY A 67 -9.50 -14.26 9.99
CA GLY A 67 -9.51 -15.70 10.23
C GLY A 67 -8.51 -16.46 9.36
N PHE A 68 -8.26 -17.72 9.74
CA PHE A 68 -7.34 -18.61 9.04
C PHE A 68 -7.91 -19.05 7.68
N ASP A 69 -7.05 -19.14 6.66
CA ASP A 69 -7.39 -19.52 5.28
C ASP A 69 -8.51 -18.69 4.61
N THR A 70 -8.79 -17.50 5.12
CA THR A 70 -9.78 -16.60 4.52
C THR A 70 -9.26 -16.01 3.21
N PRO A 71 -9.97 -16.16 2.08
CA PRO A 71 -9.57 -15.55 0.82
C PRO A 71 -9.62 -14.02 0.93
N ILE A 72 -8.47 -13.38 0.67
CA ILE A 72 -8.36 -11.91 0.66
C ILE A 72 -8.06 -11.40 -0.76
N LEU A 73 -8.47 -10.16 -1.03
CA LEU A 73 -8.09 -9.45 -2.25
C LEU A 73 -6.88 -8.56 -1.96
N LEU A 74 -5.75 -8.85 -2.60
CA LEU A 74 -4.57 -7.98 -2.56
C LEU A 74 -4.67 -6.94 -3.69
N VAL A 75 -4.78 -5.66 -3.31
CA VAL A 75 -4.82 -4.53 -4.24
C VAL A 75 -3.52 -3.74 -4.12
N LYS A 76 -2.77 -3.64 -5.21
CA LYS A 76 -1.53 -2.85 -5.30
C LYS A 76 -1.64 -1.83 -6.44
N GLY A 77 -1.10 -0.65 -6.21
CA GLY A 77 -0.81 0.30 -7.29
C GLY A 77 0.50 -0.08 -7.96
N GLU A 78 0.56 0.04 -9.27
CA GLU A 78 1.81 -0.05 -10.04
C GLU A 78 2.09 1.31 -10.67
N TYR A 79 3.28 1.84 -10.41
CA TYR A 79 3.76 3.03 -11.10
C TYR A 79 4.49 2.58 -12.35
N ASN A 80 3.87 2.80 -13.50
CA ASN A 80 4.58 2.76 -14.76
C ASN A 80 5.17 4.15 -14.99
N LEU A 81 6.44 4.31 -14.64
CA LEU A 81 7.26 5.37 -15.23
C LEU A 81 7.31 5.01 -16.71
N GLY A 82 6.42 5.59 -17.53
CA GLY A 82 6.51 5.44 -18.97
C GLY A 82 7.96 5.67 -19.38
N SER A 83 8.48 4.87 -20.31
CA SER A 83 9.82 5.05 -20.89
C SER A 83 9.86 6.35 -21.67
N ASN A 84 9.76 7.48 -20.97
CA ASN A 84 10.02 8.79 -21.50
C ASN A 84 11.53 8.96 -21.46
N GLU A 85 12.23 8.30 -22.41
CA GLU A 85 13.55 8.75 -22.82
C GLU A 85 13.51 10.25 -23.20
N GLU A 86 12.34 10.78 -23.57
CA GLU A 86 12.13 12.20 -23.88
C GLU A 86 12.03 13.14 -22.66
N ALA A 87 11.71 12.66 -21.45
CA ALA A 87 11.55 13.53 -20.28
C ALA A 87 12.88 13.95 -19.64
N LEU A 88 13.94 13.14 -19.80
CA LEU A 88 15.28 13.47 -19.30
C LEU A 88 15.92 14.62 -20.10
N TRP A 89 15.61 14.74 -21.41
CA TRP A 89 16.18 15.79 -22.26
C TRP A 89 15.60 17.19 -22.04
N LEU A 90 14.39 17.30 -21.48
CA LEU A 90 13.75 18.59 -21.23
C LEU A 90 14.21 19.23 -19.91
N TRP A 91 14.56 18.42 -18.92
CA TRP A 91 15.06 18.93 -17.63
C TRP A 91 16.49 19.48 -17.73
N GLU A 92 17.35 18.92 -18.59
CA GLU A 92 18.73 19.41 -18.78
C GLU A 92 18.83 20.72 -19.58
N ARG A 93 17.78 21.18 -20.26
CA ARG A 93 17.81 22.42 -21.06
C ARG A 93 17.31 23.66 -20.32
N GLU A 94 16.59 23.51 -19.22
CA GLU A 94 16.04 24.63 -18.47
C GLU A 94 16.97 25.15 -17.35
N ASP A 95 18.00 24.38 -16.97
CA ASP A 95 18.99 24.77 -15.95
C ASP A 95 20.36 25.18 -16.53
N GLY A 96 20.36 25.78 -17.72
CA GLY A 96 21.55 26.37 -18.35
C GLY A 96 21.57 27.90 -18.26
N LEU A 97 21.94 28.43 -17.08
CA LEU A 97 22.49 29.79 -16.94
C LEU A 97 23.99 29.80 -17.24
#